data_AF-A0AAD4QMR4-F1
#
_entry.id   AF-A0AAD4QMR4-F1
#
_cell.length_a   1.000
_cell.length_b   1.000
_cell.length_c   1.000
_cell.angle_alpha   90.00
_cell.angle_beta   90.00
_cell.angle_gamma   90.00
#
_symmetry.space_group_name_H-M   'P 1'
#
loop_
_entity.id
_entity.type
_entity.pdbx_description
1 polymer ?
#
loop_
_entity_poly.entity_id
_entity_poly.type
_entity_poly.pdbx_seq_one_letter_code
_entity_poly.pdbx_strand_id
1 'polypeptide(L)' 'MSNYCEPLLVALKNCVLHSDCVMKNGKLPSECIKNHMDELPEECKSLRLATFECKRAMLDMRKRFRGNNAGATV' A
#
# COMPACT_ATOMS: atom_id res chain seq x y z
N MET A 1 -6.68 -13.42 -10.05
CA MET A 1 -5.84 -13.12 -8.88
C MET A 1 -6.76 -12.75 -7.73
N SER A 2 -6.58 -13.30 -6.54
CA SER A 2 -7.45 -13.07 -5.38
C SER A 2 -7.48 -11.58 -5.00
N ASN A 3 -8.67 -10.97 -4.96
CA ASN A 3 -8.92 -9.55 -4.63
C ASN A 3 -8.64 -9.18 -3.15
N TYR A 4 -7.91 -9.98 -2.39
CA TYR A 4 -7.80 -9.81 -0.94
C TYR A 4 -6.97 -8.59 -0.53
N CYS A 5 -5.99 -8.16 -1.33
CA CYS A 5 -5.28 -6.89 -1.09
C CYS A 5 -5.88 -5.71 -1.87
N GLU A 6 -6.97 -5.90 -2.62
CA GLU A 6 -7.60 -4.84 -3.40
C GLU A 6 -8.00 -3.60 -2.56
N PRO A 7 -8.62 -3.72 -1.37
CA PRO A 7 -8.98 -2.53 -0.59
C PRO A 7 -7.76 -1.70 -0.17
N LEU A 8 -6.64 -2.35 0.20
CA LEU A 8 -5.39 -1.68 0.52
C LEU A 8 -4.77 -1.01 -0.72
N LEU A 9 -4.87 -1.64 -1.89
CA LEU A 9 -4.39 -1.05 -3.15
C LEU A 9 -5.22 0.17 -3.56
N VAL A 10 -6.54 0.11 -3.42
CA VAL A 10 -7.43 1.24 -3.68
C VAL A 10 -7.14 2.40 -2.72
N ALA A 11 -7.01 2.10 -1.42
CA ALA A 11 -6.65 3.11 -0.43
C ALA A 11 -5.29 3.77 -0.74
N LEU A 12 -4.27 2.99 -1.09
CA LEU A 12 -2.96 3.52 -1.48
C LEU A 12 -3.03 4.41 -2.71
N LYS A 13 -3.77 4.00 -3.76
CA LYS A 13 -3.96 4.81 -4.98
C LYS A 13 -4.62 6.14 -4.64
N ASN A 14 -5.70 6.13 -3.86
CA ASN A 14 -6.40 7.35 -3.45
C ASN A 14 -5.47 8.27 -2.64
N CYS A 15 -4.70 7.71 -1.70
CA CYS A 15 -3.74 8.48 -0.92
C CYS A 15 -2.70 9.19 -1.80
N VAL A 16 -2.12 8.47 -2.76
CA VAL A 16 -1.10 9.03 -3.66
C VAL A 16 -1.69 10.07 -4.61
N LEU A 17 -2.92 9.88 -5.10
CA LEU A 17 -3.61 10.87 -5.94
C LEU A 17 -3.83 12.21 -5.22
N HIS A 18 -4.07 12.19 -3.91
CA HIS A 18 -4.25 13.39 -3.09
C HIS A 18 -2.93 13.93 -2.51
N SER A 19 -1.81 13.23 -2.72
CA SER A 19 -0.53 13.64 -2.18
C SER A 19 0.09 14.82 -2.96
N ASP A 20 0.97 15.54 -2.28
CA ASP A 20 1.73 16.66 -2.84
C ASP A 20 2.56 16.26 -4.07
N CYS A 21 3.04 15.01 -4.14
CA CYS A 21 3.82 14.54 -5.28
C CYS A 21 3.01 14.53 -6.60
N VAL A 22 1.71 14.24 -6.53
CA VAL A 22 0.83 14.29 -7.72
C VAL A 22 0.23 15.69 -7.88
N MET A 23 -0.27 16.27 -6.79
CA MET A 23 -1.03 17.53 -6.83
C MET A 23 -0.14 18.77 -7.04
N LYS A 24 1.04 18.83 -6.41
CA LYS A 24 1.97 19.97 -6.54
C LYS A 24 2.99 19.75 -7.64
N ASN A 25 3.58 18.55 -7.71
CA ASN A 25 4.68 18.28 -8.63
C ASN A 25 4.20 17.74 -10.00
N GLY A 26 2.92 17.36 -10.14
CA GLY A 26 2.36 16.87 -11.40
C GLY A 26 2.95 15.53 -11.89
N LYS A 27 3.61 14.77 -11.00
CA LYS A 27 4.26 13.51 -11.36
C LYS A 27 3.24 12.38 -11.45
N LEU A 28 3.60 11.32 -12.19
CA LEU A 28 2.75 10.13 -12.25
C LEU A 28 2.70 9.45 -10.87
N PRO A 29 1.54 8.94 -10.42
CA PRO A 29 1.42 8.21 -9.15
C PRO A 29 2.41 7.05 -9.02
N SER A 30 2.68 6.35 -10.12
CA SER A 30 3.67 5.26 -10.19
C SER A 30 5.11 5.73 -9.96
N GLU A 31 5.43 6.95 -10.36
CA GLU A 31 6.74 7.57 -10.16
C GLU A 31 6.88 8.04 -8.71
N CYS A 32 5.83 8.63 -8.13
CA CYS A 32 5.78 9.03 -6.73
C CYS A 32 6.09 7.85 -5.79
N ILE A 33 5.49 6.68 -6.06
CA ILE A 33 5.69 5.48 -5.24
C ILE A 33 7.08 4.84 -5.43
N LYS A 34 7.75 5.08 -6.56
CA LYS A 34 9.06 4.48 -6.86
C LYS A 34 10.23 5.37 -6.43
N ASN A 35 10.13 6.66 -6.73
CA ASN A 35 11.26 7.59 -6.66
C ASN A 35 11.09 8.66 -5.57
N HIS A 36 9.86 8.97 -5.16
CA HIS A 36 9.55 10.06 -4.24
C HIS A 36 8.79 9.58 -3.00
N MET A 37 9.24 8.45 -2.45
CA MET A 37 8.63 7.86 -1.26
C MET A 37 8.76 8.74 -0.03
N ASP A 38 9.85 9.48 0.10
CA ASP A 38 10.14 10.30 1.27
C ASP A 38 9.28 11.58 1.30
N GLU A 39 8.88 12.08 0.12
CA GLU A 39 7.99 13.24 -0.07
C GLU A 39 6.50 12.91 0.19
N LEU A 40 6.15 11.61 0.26
CA LEU A 40 4.78 11.19 0.53
C LEU A 40 4.45 11.34 2.03
N PRO A 41 3.17 11.64 2.37
CA PRO A 41 2.73 11.67 3.75
C PRO A 41 2.83 10.28 4.39
N GLU A 42 3.00 10.25 5.72
CA GLU A 42 3.15 9.01 6.50
C GLU A 42 1.99 8.03 6.30
N GLU A 43 0.78 8.53 6.07
CA GLU A 43 -0.40 7.71 5.76
C GLU A 43 -0.21 6.90 4.46
N CYS A 44 0.36 7.49 3.40
CA CYS A 44 0.60 6.77 2.16
C CYS A 44 1.74 5.76 2.33
N LYS A 45 2.74 6.07 3.17
CA LYS A 45 3.85 5.15 3.49
C LYS A 45 3.34 3.92 4.25
N SER A 46 2.46 4.11 5.23
CA SER A 46 1.86 3.01 5.99
C SER A 46 0.97 2.12 5.12
N LEU A 47 0.15 2.69 4.24
CA LEU A 47 -0.64 1.94 3.25
C LEU A 47 0.25 1.15 2.29
N ARG A 48 1.40 1.69 1.88
CA ARG A 48 2.37 0.97 1.06
C ARG A 48 2.97 -0.22 1.80
N LEU A 49 3.30 -0.05 3.08
CA LEU A 49 3.79 -1.15 3.91
C LEU A 49 2.72 -2.23 4.06
N ALA A 50 1.48 -1.85 4.40
CA ALA A 50 0.36 -2.77 4.55
C ALA A 50 0.06 -3.54 3.25
N THR A 51 0.08 -2.88 2.08
CA THR A 51 -0.08 -3.57 0.79
C THR A 51 1.06 -4.56 0.50
N PHE A 52 2.29 -4.21 0.84
CA PHE A 52 3.44 -5.10 0.70
C PHE A 52 3.32 -6.33 1.62
N GLU A 53 2.98 -6.13 2.88
CA GLU A 53 2.77 -7.20 3.85
C GLU A 53 1.61 -8.11 3.46
N CYS A 54 0.51 -7.55 2.98
CA CYS A 54 -0.63 -8.29 2.47
C CYS A 54 -0.22 -9.23 1.33
N LYS A 55 0.50 -8.72 0.33
CA LYS A 55 0.99 -9.52 -0.80
C LYS A 55 2.02 -10.57 -0.36
N ARG A 56 2.93 -10.19 0.53
CA ARG A 56 3.94 -11.10 1.08
C ARG A 56 3.29 -12.25 1.84
N ALA A 57 2.25 -11.97 2.61
CA ALA A 57 1.54 -12.97 3.37
C ALA A 57 0.74 -13.97 2.51
N MET A 58 0.24 -13.56 1.33
CA MET A 58 -0.37 -14.50 0.38
C MET A 58 0.61 -15.58 -0.11
N LEU A 59 1.88 -15.22 -0.22
CA LEU A 59 2.96 -16.10 -0.66
C LEU A 59 3.56 -16.90 0.51
N ASP A 60 3.45 -16.42 1.75
CA ASP A 60 3.98 -17.12 2.92
C ASP A 60 3.05 -18.26 3.38
N MET A 61 3.43 -19.50 3.05
CA MET A 61 2.70 -20.71 3.42
C MET A 61 2.50 -20.88 4.93
N ARG A 62 3.38 -20.31 5.78
CA ARG A 62 3.28 -20.40 7.25
C ARG A 62 2.10 -19.60 7.80
N LYS A 63 1.71 -18.51 7.13
CA LYS A 63 0.56 -17.67 7.50
C LYS A 63 -0.77 -18.17 6.93
N ARG A 64 -0.75 -19.13 5.98
CA ARG A 64 -1.96 -19.73 5.41
C ARG A 64 -2.74 -20.58 6.43
N PHE A 65 -2.04 -21.30 7.32
CA PHE A 65 -2.68 -22.18 8.30
C PHE A 65 -3.27 -21.45 9.52
N ARG A 66 -2.69 -20.31 9.90
CA ARG A 66 -3.11 -19.55 11.09
C ARG A 66 -4.06 -18.39 10.78
N GLY A 67 -4.45 -18.24 9.51
CA GLY A 67 -5.12 -17.04 9.03
C GLY A 67 -4.12 -15.89 8.91
N ASN A 68 -4.23 -15.13 7.83
CA ASN A 68 -3.43 -13.93 7.70
C ASN A 68 -4.10 -12.82 8.52
N ASN A 69 -3.50 -12.44 9.64
CA ASN A 69 -3.93 -11.36 10.53
C ASN A 69 -3.78 -9.96 9.89
N ALA A 70 -4.09 -9.78 8.61
CA ALA A 70 -4.04 -8.47 7.94
C ALA A 70 -5.22 -7.55 8.32
N GLY A 71 -5.79 -7.77 9.50
CA GLY A 71 -6.80 -6.94 10.15
C GLY A 71 -6.64 -6.90 11.67
N ALA A 72 -5.54 -7.40 12.24
CA ALA A 72 -5.24 -7.18 13.66
C ALA A 72 -4.59 -5.80 13.84
N THR A 73 -5.38 -4.77 13.57
CA THR A 73 -5.26 -3.52 14.31
C THR A 73 -5.56 -3.81 15.78
N VAL A 74 -4.80 -3.17 16.67
CA VAL A 74 -5.00 -3.08 18.13
C VAL A 74 -6.48 -2.95 18.49
#